data_AF-A0A8X7UN90-F1
#
_entry.id   AF-A0A8X7UN90-F1
#
_cell.length_a   1.000
_cell.length_b   1.000
_cell.length_c   1.000
_cell.angle_alpha   90.00
_cell.angle_beta   90.00
_cell.angle_gamma   90.00
#
_symmetry.space_group_name_H-M   'P 1'
#
loop_
_entity.id
_entity.type
_entity.pdbx_description
1 polymer ?
#
loop_
_entity_poly.entity_id
_entity_poly.type
_entity_poly.pdbx_seq_one_letter_code
_entity_poly.pdbx_strand_id
1 'polypeptide(L)'
;MKKIVRSVEKLEDEISDNVVDYGGEFKFLGGGIVEEAETRRRRMPWDREEDKFILRRRKKERVLTTADLILDEGLLCRLRREGSKLRKWVNVRKAGVTETVVNDIRSVWELNELAMVRFDVPLCRNMERAQEIIELKTGGLVVLSKKEFLVVYRGPTSSSVWVKKGQDEISSSLYEREGERLLNGLGPRYMDWWMRRPFPVDADLLPEVVDGYKTPSRRCPPNTRAKLSDEELTYLRNIAQALPFHFVLGRNHGLQGLASAISKLWKKCVIAKIAIKWGALNTNNEEMADELKHLTGGILILRNKYLIILFRGKDFLSDEVADLVDDRERLLRRYQHFEETKRESEIEISEVVTNGEELEERSKTGTLLEFQELQRKFGEMEMRNLETEAEKAKLEKELKSQEHKLSILRSKIEKTTTELFKLNSLWKPSERDDDVEILTDEERECLRRIGLKMNSSLVLGRRGVFDGVMEGLHQHWKHREVAKVITMQKIFSRVVYTAKSLEAESNGVLISIEKLKEGHAILMYRGRNYKRPSAKLMAQNLLTKRKALQRSVLMQRLGSLKFFAYQRKSH
;
A
#
# COMPACT_ATOMS: atom_id res chain seq x y z
N MET A 1 15.32 10.60 -17.97
CA MET A 1 16.09 11.03 -16.77
C MET A 1 17.12 12.13 -17.04
N LYS A 2 17.95 12.08 -18.12
CA LYS A 2 18.92 13.16 -18.42
C LYS A 2 18.29 14.53 -18.73
N LYS A 3 17.08 14.57 -19.33
CA LYS A 3 16.31 15.81 -19.52
C LYS A 3 15.77 16.42 -18.21
N ILE A 4 15.53 15.58 -17.18
CA ILE A 4 14.98 16.01 -15.88
C ILE A 4 16.07 16.68 -15.02
N VAL A 5 17.30 16.19 -15.08
CA VAL A 5 18.43 16.77 -14.35
C VAL A 5 18.79 18.16 -14.91
N ARG A 6 18.82 18.31 -16.24
CA ARG A 6 19.09 19.60 -16.89
C ARG A 6 18.02 20.67 -16.63
N SER A 7 16.76 20.28 -16.45
CA SER A 7 15.67 21.22 -16.12
C SER A 7 15.68 21.67 -14.66
N VAL A 8 16.23 20.85 -13.75
CA VAL A 8 16.40 21.21 -12.34
C VAL A 8 17.65 22.08 -12.14
N GLU A 9 18.74 21.79 -12.87
CA GLU A 9 19.94 22.65 -12.88
C GLU A 9 19.62 24.06 -13.40
N LYS A 10 18.85 24.20 -14.49
CA LYS A 10 18.41 25.50 -15.01
C LYS A 10 17.53 26.32 -14.05
N LEU A 11 16.75 25.66 -13.18
CA LEU A 11 15.90 26.34 -12.20
C LEU A 11 16.68 26.73 -10.92
N GLU A 12 17.86 26.17 -10.69
CA GLU A 12 18.74 26.54 -9.58
C GLU A 12 19.65 27.73 -9.95
N ASP A 13 20.01 27.88 -11.23
CA ASP A 13 20.77 29.04 -11.74
C ASP A 13 19.93 30.35 -11.76
N GLU A 14 18.61 30.28 -11.96
CA GLU A 14 17.72 31.46 -11.89
C GLU A 14 17.49 31.99 -10.46
N ILE A 15 17.95 31.26 -9.43
CA ILE A 15 17.81 31.64 -8.01
C ILE A 15 18.97 32.53 -7.55
N SER A 16 20.09 32.60 -8.28
CA SER A 16 21.24 33.45 -7.88
C SER A 16 21.07 34.94 -8.19
N ASP A 17 20.20 35.30 -9.14
CA ASP A 17 20.24 36.63 -9.75
C ASP A 17 19.11 37.60 -9.33
N ASN A 18 18.25 37.22 -8.39
CA ASN A 18 17.16 38.11 -7.92
C ASN A 18 17.21 38.32 -6.40
N VAL A 19 18.23 39.06 -5.95
CA VAL A 19 18.17 39.83 -4.69
C VAL A 19 17.82 41.26 -5.08
N VAL A 20 16.53 41.57 -5.05
CA VAL A 20 16.05 42.96 -5.16
C VAL A 20 15.83 43.47 -3.75
N ASP A 21 16.65 44.45 -3.38
CA ASP A 21 16.55 45.28 -2.20
C ASP A 21 15.24 46.10 -2.25
N TYR A 22 14.46 46.02 -1.18
CA TYR A 22 13.40 46.99 -0.90
C TYR A 22 13.42 47.29 0.60
N GLY A 23 14.21 48.32 0.94
CA GLY A 23 13.98 49.16 2.10
C GLY A 23 12.62 49.87 1.98
N GLY A 24 11.85 49.83 3.06
CA GLY A 24 10.56 50.49 3.15
C GLY A 24 10.00 50.34 4.55
N GLU A 25 10.23 51.37 5.37
CA GLU A 25 9.59 51.55 6.67
C GLU A 25 8.07 51.42 6.53
N PHE A 26 7.45 50.53 7.32
CA PHE A 26 6.01 50.56 7.54
C PHE A 26 5.73 50.67 9.03
N LYS A 27 5.20 51.83 9.41
CA LYS A 27 4.85 52.25 10.75
C LYS A 27 3.75 51.37 11.35
N PHE A 28 3.98 51.02 12.62
CA PHE A 28 3.01 50.48 13.56
C PHE A 28 1.73 51.31 13.62
N LEU A 29 0.57 50.68 13.38
CA LEU A 29 -0.70 51.04 14.00
C LEU A 29 -1.52 49.76 14.19
N GLY A 30 -1.55 49.26 15.43
CA GLY A 30 -2.36 48.10 15.83
C GLY A 30 -2.80 48.29 17.27
N GLY A 31 -3.95 48.95 17.44
CA GLY A 31 -4.63 49.09 18.72
C GLY A 31 -5.04 47.73 19.27
N GLY A 32 -4.92 47.60 20.59
CA GLY A 32 -5.29 46.40 21.33
C GLY A 32 -6.80 46.19 21.31
N ILE A 33 -7.19 44.95 21.01
CA ILE A 33 -8.41 44.33 21.51
C ILE A 33 -7.99 42.98 22.06
N VAL A 34 -8.12 42.85 23.38
CA VAL A 34 -7.97 41.60 24.12
C VAL A 34 -9.25 40.81 23.91
N GLU A 35 -9.19 39.73 23.14
CA GLU A 35 -10.19 38.66 23.19
C GLU A 35 -9.51 37.38 23.66
N GLU A 36 -9.85 36.98 24.89
CA GLU A 36 -9.53 35.69 25.48
C GLU A 36 -10.22 34.57 24.67
N ALA A 37 -9.49 33.99 23.72
CA ALA A 37 -9.89 32.73 23.12
C ALA A 37 -9.29 31.56 23.91
N GLU A 38 -10.08 31.02 24.86
CA GLU A 38 -9.85 29.72 25.49
C GLU A 38 -9.56 28.64 24.44
N THR A 39 -8.30 28.23 24.33
CA THR A 39 -7.90 27.09 23.49
C THR A 39 -8.24 25.78 24.20
N ARG A 40 -9.52 25.41 24.22
CA ARG A 40 -9.95 24.02 24.49
C ARG A 40 -9.45 23.13 23.35
N ARG A 41 -8.23 22.61 23.48
CA ARG A 41 -7.69 21.53 22.66
C ARG A 41 -8.64 20.33 22.73
N ARG A 42 -9.46 20.12 21.70
CA ARG A 42 -10.21 18.88 21.52
C ARG A 42 -9.19 17.74 21.31
N ARG A 43 -9.03 16.89 22.33
CA ARG A 43 -8.26 15.63 22.25
C ARG A 43 -8.81 14.78 21.12
N MET A 44 -7.95 14.31 20.23
CA MET A 44 -8.35 13.40 19.16
C MET A 44 -8.49 11.98 19.73
N PRO A 45 -9.43 11.14 19.25
CA PRO A 45 -9.72 9.80 19.81
C PRO A 45 -8.57 8.78 19.81
N TRP A 46 -7.40 9.11 19.23
CA TRP A 46 -6.21 8.26 19.18
C TRP A 46 -5.04 8.80 20.02
N ASP A 47 -5.22 9.92 20.74
CA ASP A 47 -4.28 10.36 21.77
C ASP A 47 -4.51 9.51 23.04
N ARG A 48 -3.88 8.33 23.08
CA ARG A 48 -3.73 7.58 24.33
C ARG A 48 -2.58 8.18 25.12
N GLU A 49 -2.82 8.46 26.38
CA GLU A 49 -1.80 8.79 27.37
C GLU A 49 -0.71 7.72 27.32
N GLU A 50 0.54 8.15 27.16
CA GLU A 50 1.72 7.26 27.16
C GLU A 50 1.97 6.72 28.56
N ASP A 51 1.05 5.91 29.07
CA ASP A 51 1.35 4.97 30.13
C ASP A 51 2.22 3.88 29.52
N LYS A 52 3.50 3.94 29.88
CA LYS A 52 4.52 2.92 29.61
C LYS A 52 4.12 1.61 30.28
N PHE A 53 3.17 0.89 29.70
CA PHE A 53 2.98 -0.54 29.95
C PHE A 53 4.17 -1.27 29.32
N ILE A 54 5.22 -1.48 30.12
CA ILE A 54 6.25 -2.45 29.82
C ILE A 54 5.56 -3.82 29.94
N LEU A 55 4.99 -4.30 28.83
CA LEU A 55 4.63 -5.70 28.66
C LEU A 55 5.93 -6.50 28.80
N ARG A 56 6.21 -6.98 30.01
CA ARG A 56 7.21 -8.01 30.27
C ARG A 56 6.89 -9.13 29.29
N ARG A 57 7.74 -9.32 28.27
CA ARG A 57 7.58 -10.40 27.28
C ARG A 57 7.39 -11.71 28.06
N ARG A 58 6.15 -12.21 28.15
CA ARG A 58 5.93 -13.61 28.52
C ARG A 58 6.72 -14.41 27.50
N LYS A 59 7.65 -15.22 28.00
CA LYS A 59 8.36 -16.21 27.18
C LYS A 59 7.25 -17.05 26.54
N LYS A 60 7.08 -16.93 25.22
CA LYS A 60 6.03 -17.69 24.50
C LYS A 60 6.26 -19.16 24.85
N GLU A 61 5.29 -19.78 25.51
CA GLU A 61 5.38 -21.21 25.81
C GLU A 61 5.57 -21.96 24.49
N ARG A 62 6.48 -22.93 24.53
CA ARG A 62 6.82 -23.71 23.34
C ARG A 62 5.65 -24.64 23.07
N VAL A 63 4.94 -24.39 21.97
CA VAL A 63 3.89 -25.30 21.48
C VAL A 63 4.56 -26.65 21.20
N LEU A 64 4.04 -27.73 21.83
CA LEU A 64 4.54 -29.08 21.63
C LEU A 64 4.35 -29.48 20.16
N THR A 65 5.43 -29.93 19.54
CA THR A 65 5.47 -30.38 18.15
C THR A 65 4.87 -31.79 18.08
N THR A 66 4.26 -32.20 16.96
CA THR A 66 3.82 -33.59 16.75
C THR A 66 4.94 -34.61 17.01
N ALA A 67 6.16 -34.28 16.61
CA ALA A 67 7.35 -35.07 16.92
C ALA A 67 7.69 -35.14 18.43
N ASP A 68 7.38 -34.10 19.22
CA ASP A 68 7.59 -34.10 20.68
C ASP A 68 6.61 -35.05 21.41
N LEU A 69 5.47 -35.37 20.78
CA LEU A 69 4.44 -36.27 21.34
C LEU A 69 4.65 -37.72 20.93
N ILE A 70 5.27 -37.97 19.77
CA ILE A 70 5.35 -39.29 19.14
C ILE A 70 6.73 -39.94 19.35
N LEU A 71 7.82 -39.17 19.31
CA LEU A 71 9.17 -39.71 19.37
C LEU A 71 9.70 -39.74 20.81
N ASP A 72 10.49 -40.77 21.11
CA ASP A 72 11.24 -40.85 22.36
C ASP A 72 12.21 -39.67 22.51
N GLU A 73 12.36 -39.15 23.74
CA GLU A 73 13.11 -37.93 24.02
C GLU A 73 14.61 -38.08 23.69
N GLY A 74 15.15 -39.31 23.80
CA GLY A 74 16.52 -39.64 23.41
C GLY A 74 16.76 -39.56 21.91
N LEU A 75 15.87 -40.16 21.11
CA LEU A 75 15.92 -40.09 19.64
C LEU A 75 15.74 -38.65 19.16
N LEU A 76 14.82 -37.91 19.77
CA LEU A 76 14.57 -36.52 19.41
C LEU A 76 15.80 -35.63 19.69
N CYS A 77 16.50 -35.85 20.81
CA CYS A 77 17.75 -35.18 21.13
C CYS A 77 18.85 -35.48 20.09
N ARG A 78 18.98 -36.74 19.67
CA ARG A 78 19.92 -37.15 18.61
C ARG A 78 19.61 -36.43 17.30
N LEU A 79 18.36 -36.51 16.83
CA LEU A 79 17.92 -35.93 15.55
C LEU A 79 18.06 -34.40 15.54
N ARG A 80 17.85 -33.71 16.67
CA ARG A 80 18.10 -32.25 16.77
C ARG A 80 19.57 -31.90 16.65
N ARG A 81 20.45 -32.71 17.24
CA ARG A 81 21.92 -32.53 17.17
C ARG A 81 22.41 -32.79 15.75
N GLU A 82 21.92 -33.83 15.09
CA GLU A 82 22.26 -34.17 13.70
C GLU A 82 21.68 -33.15 12.70
N GLY A 83 20.42 -32.75 12.89
CA GLY A 83 19.77 -31.72 12.10
C GLY A 83 20.50 -30.38 12.14
N SER A 84 21.15 -30.05 13.26
CA SER A 84 21.98 -28.84 13.38
C SER A 84 23.29 -28.89 12.58
N LYS A 85 23.74 -30.08 12.18
CA LYS A 85 24.96 -30.28 11.36
C LYS A 85 24.67 -30.26 9.86
N LEU A 86 23.41 -30.37 9.45
CA LEU A 86 23.02 -30.36 8.05
C LEU A 86 23.32 -28.99 7.40
N ARG A 87 23.82 -29.02 6.16
CA ARG A 87 24.14 -27.82 5.37
C ARG A 87 23.44 -27.76 4.02
N LYS A 88 22.91 -28.87 3.52
CA LYS A 88 22.18 -28.96 2.25
C LYS A 88 20.72 -28.58 2.46
N TRP A 89 20.18 -27.74 1.60
CA TRP A 89 18.82 -27.21 1.68
C TRP A 89 17.98 -27.71 0.52
N VAL A 90 16.76 -28.16 0.80
CA VAL A 90 15.68 -28.23 -0.19
C VAL A 90 14.92 -26.91 -0.13
N ASN A 91 14.88 -26.17 -1.24
CA ASN A 91 14.29 -24.83 -1.27
C ASN A 91 12.84 -24.88 -1.77
N VAL A 92 11.91 -24.51 -0.90
CA VAL A 92 10.50 -24.33 -1.23
C VAL A 92 10.30 -22.91 -1.73
N ARG A 93 10.04 -22.80 -3.04
CA ARG A 93 9.78 -21.51 -3.71
C ARG A 93 8.39 -21.00 -3.38
N LYS A 94 8.02 -19.85 -3.99
CA LYS A 94 6.73 -19.16 -3.80
C LYS A 94 5.49 -20.00 -4.09
N ALA A 95 5.61 -21.02 -4.94
CA ALA A 95 4.52 -21.96 -5.26
C ALA A 95 4.15 -22.87 -4.07
N GLY A 96 4.95 -22.89 -3.00
CA GLY A 96 4.74 -23.74 -1.84
C GLY A 96 5.31 -25.15 -2.05
N VAL A 97 4.82 -26.09 -1.25
CA VAL A 97 5.29 -27.48 -1.23
C VAL A 97 4.63 -28.25 -2.38
N THR A 98 5.20 -28.16 -3.58
CA THR A 98 4.76 -28.92 -4.77
C THR A 98 5.22 -30.37 -4.70
N GLU A 99 4.67 -31.26 -5.54
CA GLU A 99 5.09 -32.66 -5.63
C GLU A 99 6.58 -32.80 -5.95
N THR A 100 7.15 -31.88 -6.74
CA THR A 100 8.59 -31.81 -7.02
C THR A 100 9.42 -31.66 -5.75
N VAL A 101 9.03 -30.73 -4.86
CA VAL A 101 9.69 -30.54 -3.56
C VAL A 101 9.55 -31.78 -2.68
N VAL A 102 8.40 -32.45 -2.71
CA VAL A 102 8.19 -33.71 -1.98
C VAL A 102 9.12 -34.80 -2.50
N ASN A 103 9.30 -34.91 -3.81
CA ASN A 103 10.22 -35.86 -4.43
C ASN A 103 11.69 -35.53 -4.11
N ASP A 104 12.06 -34.25 -4.08
CA ASP A 104 13.39 -33.82 -3.63
C ASP A 104 13.66 -34.22 -2.17
N ILE A 105 12.67 -34.05 -1.29
CA ILE A 105 12.75 -34.47 0.12
C ILE A 105 12.91 -35.99 0.22
N ARG A 106 12.11 -36.75 -0.54
CA ARG A 106 12.22 -38.23 -0.58
C ARG A 106 13.58 -38.69 -1.09
N SER A 107 14.13 -38.01 -2.09
CA SER A 107 15.48 -38.30 -2.62
C SER A 107 16.56 -38.02 -1.58
N VAL A 108 16.42 -36.97 -0.76
CA VAL A 108 17.32 -36.73 0.38
C VAL A 108 17.19 -37.83 1.44
N TRP A 109 15.98 -38.37 1.64
CA TRP A 109 15.70 -39.45 2.57
C TRP A 109 16.26 -40.82 2.20
N GLU A 110 16.65 -41.02 0.94
CA GLU A 110 17.37 -42.22 0.52
C GLU A 110 18.80 -42.25 1.08
N LEU A 111 19.41 -41.07 1.25
CA LEU A 111 20.80 -40.94 1.69
C LEU A 111 20.93 -40.53 3.17
N ASN A 112 19.98 -39.78 3.72
CA ASN A 112 20.00 -39.30 5.10
C ASN A 112 18.62 -39.43 5.74
N GLU A 113 18.54 -39.77 7.02
CA GLU A 113 17.25 -39.84 7.74
C GLU A 113 16.53 -38.48 7.89
N LEU A 114 17.26 -37.38 7.69
CA LEU A 114 16.80 -36.01 7.89
C LEU A 114 16.93 -35.18 6.61
N ALA A 115 15.88 -34.42 6.32
CA ALA A 115 15.87 -33.43 5.25
C ALA A 115 15.69 -32.02 5.83
N MET A 116 16.50 -31.07 5.39
CA MET A 116 16.41 -29.67 5.81
C MET A 116 15.75 -28.84 4.72
N VAL A 117 14.61 -28.22 5.04
CA VAL A 117 13.72 -27.58 4.09
C VAL A 117 13.60 -26.10 4.40
N ARG A 118 13.96 -25.23 3.45
CA ARG A 118 13.90 -23.77 3.57
C ARG A 118 12.69 -23.23 2.82
N PHE A 119 11.97 -22.29 3.42
CA PHE A 119 10.76 -21.71 2.84
C PHE A 119 10.91 -20.25 2.45
N ASP A 120 10.42 -19.91 1.27
CA ASP A 120 10.20 -18.54 0.84
C ASP A 120 8.83 -17.99 1.28
N VAL A 121 8.63 -16.68 1.07
CA VAL A 121 7.34 -16.00 1.27
C VAL A 121 6.34 -16.53 0.22
N PRO A 122 5.11 -16.93 0.61
CA PRO A 122 4.43 -16.52 1.83
C PRO A 122 4.45 -17.53 3.00
N LEU A 123 4.84 -18.78 2.75
CA LEU A 123 4.69 -19.86 3.73
C LEU A 123 5.57 -19.67 4.97
N CYS A 124 6.73 -19.03 4.84
CA CYS A 124 7.60 -18.69 5.98
C CYS A 124 6.96 -17.72 7.00
N ARG A 125 5.87 -17.03 6.65
CA ARG A 125 5.13 -16.18 7.59
C ARG A 125 4.35 -16.99 8.63
N ASN A 126 4.02 -18.24 8.32
CA ASN A 126 3.24 -19.12 9.18
C ASN A 126 3.87 -20.51 9.24
N MET A 127 4.88 -20.65 10.12
CA MET A 127 5.64 -21.90 10.25
C MET A 127 4.81 -23.06 10.83
N GLU A 128 3.77 -22.79 11.62
CA GLU A 128 2.82 -23.81 12.09
C GLU A 128 2.13 -24.46 10.89
N ARG A 129 1.66 -23.64 9.94
CA ARG A 129 1.04 -24.15 8.72
C ARG A 129 2.05 -24.82 7.78
N ALA A 130 3.26 -24.28 7.68
CA ALA A 130 4.34 -24.89 6.90
C ALA A 130 4.65 -26.30 7.40
N GLN A 131 4.68 -26.49 8.72
CA GLN A 131 4.84 -27.79 9.36
C GLN A 131 3.68 -28.71 9.01
N GLU A 132 2.43 -28.30 9.23
CA GLU A 132 1.25 -29.11 8.90
C GLU A 132 1.25 -29.58 7.44
N ILE A 133 1.54 -28.68 6.49
CA ILE A 133 1.57 -29.01 5.06
C ILE A 133 2.67 -30.03 4.74
N ILE A 134 3.87 -29.85 5.31
CA ILE A 134 4.97 -30.80 5.10
C ILE A 134 4.62 -32.17 5.70
N GLU A 135 4.13 -32.23 6.93
CA GLU A 135 3.78 -33.49 7.59
C GLU A 135 2.68 -34.22 6.82
N LEU A 136 1.67 -33.48 6.33
CA LEU A 136 0.59 -34.04 5.51
C LEU A 136 1.07 -34.57 4.15
N LYS A 137 1.94 -33.83 3.44
CA LYS A 137 2.38 -34.22 2.09
C LYS A 137 3.50 -35.25 2.07
N THR A 138 4.43 -35.16 3.01
CA THR A 138 5.61 -36.03 3.05
C THR A 138 5.38 -37.26 3.94
N GLY A 139 4.46 -37.18 4.91
CA GLY A 139 4.26 -38.20 5.93
C GLY A 139 5.36 -38.23 7.01
N GLY A 140 6.39 -37.39 6.88
CA GLY A 140 7.48 -37.27 7.85
C GLY A 140 7.11 -36.39 9.05
N LEU A 141 7.91 -36.49 10.11
CA LEU A 141 7.72 -35.73 11.35
C LEU A 141 8.69 -34.54 11.41
N VAL A 142 8.20 -33.34 11.74
CA VAL A 142 9.07 -32.17 11.88
C VAL A 142 9.71 -32.15 13.27
N VAL A 143 11.04 -32.29 13.32
CA VAL A 143 11.83 -32.40 14.57
C VAL A 143 12.31 -31.04 15.07
N LEU A 144 12.60 -30.14 14.13
CA LEU A 144 13.09 -28.78 14.40
C LEU A 144 12.29 -27.78 13.58
N SER A 145 11.70 -26.81 14.26
CA SER A 145 11.06 -25.66 13.63
C SER A 145 11.82 -24.37 13.97
N LYS A 146 12.22 -23.64 12.94
CA LYS A 146 12.80 -22.28 13.04
C LYS A 146 12.02 -21.33 12.13
N LYS A 147 12.32 -20.04 12.21
CA LYS A 147 11.56 -18.96 11.54
C LYS A 147 11.47 -19.10 10.00
N GLU A 148 12.46 -19.72 9.35
CA GLU A 148 12.54 -19.77 7.89
C GLU A 148 12.76 -21.18 7.32
N PHE A 149 12.95 -22.18 8.19
CA PHE A 149 13.23 -23.55 7.77
C PHE A 149 12.76 -24.57 8.79
N LEU A 150 12.49 -25.78 8.30
CA LEU A 150 12.11 -26.95 9.06
C LEU A 150 13.11 -28.08 8.81
N VAL A 151 13.30 -28.95 9.81
CA VAL A 151 14.01 -30.23 9.63
C VAL A 151 12.99 -31.34 9.77
N VAL A 152 12.86 -32.13 8.71
CA VAL A 152 11.86 -33.18 8.55
C VAL A 152 12.55 -34.54 8.65
N TYR A 153 12.07 -35.37 9.57
CA TYR A 153 12.49 -36.74 9.74
C TYR A 153 11.55 -37.67 8.98
N ARG A 154 12.10 -38.66 8.27
CA ARG A 154 11.33 -39.64 7.49
C ARG A 154 10.27 -40.36 8.32
N GLY A 155 10.54 -40.58 9.61
CA GLY A 155 9.71 -41.43 10.48
C GLY A 155 10.22 -42.89 10.51
N PRO A 156 9.87 -43.65 11.56
CA PRO A 156 10.20 -45.08 11.61
C PRO A 156 9.50 -45.83 10.48
N THR A 157 10.19 -46.79 9.87
CA THR A 157 9.78 -47.53 8.66
C THR A 157 8.52 -48.40 8.84
N SER A 158 8.04 -48.56 10.08
CA SER A 158 6.84 -49.32 10.40
C SER A 158 5.73 -48.40 10.90
N SER A 159 4.58 -48.49 10.21
CA SER A 159 3.24 -47.99 10.56
C SER A 159 2.79 -46.70 9.88
N SER A 160 2.04 -46.91 8.79
CA SER A 160 0.72 -46.33 8.51
C SER A 160 0.49 -44.85 8.83
N VAL A 161 0.23 -44.09 7.77
CA VAL A 161 -0.45 -42.78 7.71
C VAL A 161 -1.32 -42.50 8.95
N TRP A 162 -0.80 -41.74 9.91
CA TRP A 162 -1.57 -41.24 11.04
C TRP A 162 -2.32 -39.99 10.59
N VAL A 163 -3.47 -40.18 9.94
CA VAL A 163 -4.43 -39.09 9.79
C VAL A 163 -4.94 -38.77 11.20
N LYS A 164 -4.62 -37.59 11.73
CA LYS A 164 -5.37 -36.99 12.84
C LYS A 164 -6.81 -36.74 12.38
N LYS A 165 -7.63 -37.78 12.32
CA LYS A 165 -9.07 -37.68 12.12
C LYS A 165 -9.70 -37.87 13.50
N GLY A 166 -10.11 -36.76 14.14
CA GLY A 166 -11.05 -36.85 15.26
C GLY A 166 -10.82 -35.93 16.47
N GLN A 167 -9.69 -35.24 16.63
CA GLN A 167 -9.49 -34.32 17.77
C GLN A 167 -9.64 -32.83 17.45
N ASP A 168 -9.62 -32.44 16.16
CA ASP A 168 -9.72 -31.02 15.76
C ASP A 168 -11.16 -30.46 15.80
N GLU A 169 -12.19 -31.30 15.74
CA GLU A 169 -13.58 -30.80 15.64
C GLU A 169 -14.09 -30.16 16.94
N ILE A 170 -13.52 -30.51 18.10
CA ILE A 170 -14.01 -30.07 19.40
C ILE A 170 -13.38 -28.72 19.81
N SER A 171 -12.20 -28.37 19.28
CA SER A 171 -11.45 -27.16 19.64
C SER A 171 -11.44 -26.06 18.56
N SER A 172 -12.21 -26.19 17.48
CA SER A 172 -12.31 -25.15 16.45
C SER A 172 -13.10 -23.95 16.97
N SER A 173 -12.62 -22.74 16.71
CA SER A 173 -13.34 -21.50 17.07
C SER A 173 -14.70 -21.42 16.35
N LEU A 174 -15.68 -20.71 16.93
CA LEU A 174 -16.98 -20.47 16.26
C LEU A 174 -16.80 -19.90 14.86
N TYR A 175 -15.82 -19.00 14.71
CA TYR A 175 -15.46 -18.38 13.44
C TYR A 175 -15.03 -19.40 12.37
N GLU A 176 -14.21 -20.39 12.72
CA GLU A 176 -13.79 -21.44 11.79
C GLU A 176 -14.97 -22.30 11.34
N ARG A 177 -15.85 -22.69 12.27
CA ARG A 177 -17.05 -23.49 11.96
C ARG A 177 -18.00 -22.77 11.02
N GLU A 178 -18.29 -21.50 11.29
CA GLU A 178 -19.14 -20.68 10.42
C GLU A 178 -18.49 -20.42 9.05
N GLY A 179 -17.18 -20.16 9.03
CA GLY A 179 -16.43 -20.03 7.78
C GLY A 179 -16.42 -21.31 6.94
N GLU A 180 -16.31 -22.48 7.59
CA GLU A 180 -16.42 -23.77 6.91
C GLU A 180 -17.82 -23.99 6.36
N ARG A 181 -18.88 -23.77 7.16
CA ARG A 181 -20.29 -23.84 6.73
C ARG A 181 -20.60 -22.92 5.55
N LEU A 182 -20.03 -21.73 5.54
CA LEU A 182 -20.18 -20.76 4.46
C LEU A 182 -19.62 -21.31 3.14
N LEU A 183 -18.43 -21.88 3.21
CA LEU A 183 -17.67 -22.35 2.05
C LEU A 183 -18.04 -23.78 1.62
N ASN A 184 -18.78 -24.53 2.45
CA ASN A 184 -19.30 -25.85 2.12
C ASN A 184 -20.27 -25.77 0.94
N GLY A 185 -20.08 -26.65 -0.06
CA GLY A 185 -20.87 -26.69 -1.28
C GLY A 185 -20.43 -25.69 -2.39
N LEU A 186 -19.41 -24.87 -2.15
CA LEU A 186 -18.85 -23.97 -3.17
C LEU A 186 -17.76 -24.62 -4.03
N GLY A 187 -17.06 -25.64 -3.52
CA GLY A 187 -16.03 -26.37 -4.26
C GLY A 187 -14.99 -27.07 -3.36
N PRO A 188 -13.98 -27.72 -3.98
CA PRO A 188 -12.88 -28.35 -3.27
C PRO A 188 -12.01 -27.32 -2.55
N ARG A 189 -11.40 -27.70 -1.42
CA ARG A 189 -10.60 -26.80 -0.58
C ARG A 189 -9.14 -26.74 -1.05
N TYR A 190 -8.56 -25.54 -1.00
CA TYR A 190 -7.14 -25.33 -1.27
C TYR A 190 -6.29 -25.71 -0.04
N MET A 191 -5.80 -26.95 -0.01
CA MET A 191 -5.04 -27.48 1.13
C MET A 191 -3.68 -26.81 1.32
N ASP A 192 -3.09 -26.23 0.27
CA ASP A 192 -1.78 -25.55 0.34
C ASP A 192 -1.88 -24.09 0.82
N TRP A 193 -3.03 -23.70 1.38
CA TRP A 193 -3.22 -22.37 1.92
C TRP A 193 -2.31 -22.11 3.14
N TRP A 194 -1.60 -20.97 3.11
CA TRP A 194 -0.58 -20.61 4.08
C TRP A 194 -1.11 -19.86 5.31
N MET A 195 -2.36 -19.38 5.29
CA MET A 195 -3.00 -18.81 6.49
C MET A 195 -3.75 -19.88 7.28
N ARG A 196 -4.23 -19.51 8.48
CA ARG A 196 -5.08 -20.37 9.32
C ARG A 196 -6.43 -20.66 8.64
N ARG A 197 -7.14 -21.66 9.19
CA ARG A 197 -8.51 -22.02 8.79
C ARG A 197 -9.45 -20.80 8.94
N PRO A 198 -10.53 -20.70 8.15
CA PRO A 198 -11.00 -21.67 7.16
C PRO A 198 -10.15 -21.68 5.87
N PHE A 199 -9.99 -22.85 5.26
CA PHE A 199 -9.30 -22.95 3.98
C PHE A 199 -10.20 -22.47 2.84
N PRO A 200 -9.72 -21.55 1.99
CA PRO A 200 -10.47 -21.10 0.82
C PRO A 200 -10.68 -22.23 -0.18
N VAL A 201 -11.67 -22.05 -1.06
CA VAL A 201 -11.96 -22.96 -2.18
C VAL A 201 -10.90 -22.77 -3.26
N ASP A 202 -10.38 -23.88 -3.81
CA ASP A 202 -9.48 -23.82 -4.96
C ASP A 202 -10.29 -23.58 -6.23
N ALA A 203 -10.19 -22.38 -6.79
CA ALA A 203 -10.93 -21.99 -7.97
C ALA A 203 -10.38 -22.64 -9.24
N ASP A 204 -9.12 -23.06 -9.25
CA ASP A 204 -8.53 -23.70 -10.43
C ASP A 204 -9.08 -25.11 -10.65
N LEU A 205 -9.61 -25.74 -9.59
CA LEU A 205 -10.27 -27.05 -9.65
C LEU A 205 -11.75 -26.95 -10.03
N LEU A 206 -12.29 -25.74 -10.18
CA LEU A 206 -13.67 -25.55 -10.63
C LEU A 206 -13.75 -25.65 -12.17
N PRO A 207 -14.90 -26.09 -12.73
CA PRO A 207 -15.09 -26.16 -14.18
C PRO A 207 -14.77 -24.84 -14.88
N GLU A 208 -14.09 -24.91 -16.02
CA GLU A 208 -13.75 -23.70 -16.80
C GLU A 208 -14.97 -23.10 -17.49
N VAL A 209 -15.78 -23.98 -18.07
CA VAL A 209 -17.05 -23.66 -18.73
C VAL A 209 -18.15 -24.43 -18.00
N VAL A 210 -19.27 -23.77 -17.74
CA VAL A 210 -20.46 -24.39 -17.16
C VAL A 210 -21.56 -24.31 -18.19
N ASP A 211 -22.07 -25.47 -18.61
CA ASP A 211 -23.14 -25.54 -19.60
C ASP A 211 -24.37 -24.76 -19.12
N GLY A 212 -24.85 -23.85 -19.97
CA GLY A 212 -26.00 -23.00 -19.66
C GLY A 212 -25.74 -21.95 -18.57
N TYR A 213 -24.48 -21.56 -18.31
CA TYR A 213 -24.18 -20.49 -17.37
C TYR A 213 -24.93 -19.20 -17.73
N LYS A 214 -25.71 -18.69 -16.77
CA LYS A 214 -26.39 -17.40 -16.86
C LYS A 214 -25.80 -16.43 -15.85
N THR A 215 -25.57 -15.21 -16.29
CA THR A 215 -25.18 -14.11 -15.40
C THR A 215 -26.30 -13.87 -14.38
N PRO A 216 -25.99 -13.64 -13.09
CA PRO A 216 -27.01 -13.42 -12.06
C PRO A 216 -27.94 -12.26 -12.41
N SER A 217 -29.24 -12.45 -12.13
CA SER A 217 -30.26 -11.43 -12.34
C SER A 217 -30.03 -10.20 -11.45
N ARG A 218 -30.15 -9.02 -12.06
CA ARG A 218 -29.76 -7.75 -11.45
C ARG A 218 -30.81 -6.69 -11.68
N ARG A 219 -31.32 -6.14 -10.58
CA ARG A 219 -32.30 -5.06 -10.60
C ARG A 219 -32.21 -4.21 -9.34
N CYS A 220 -32.08 -2.90 -9.51
CA CYS A 220 -32.15 -1.97 -8.38
C CYS A 220 -33.60 -1.76 -7.92
N PRO A 221 -33.83 -1.64 -6.60
CA PRO A 221 -35.09 -1.10 -6.09
C PRO A 221 -35.35 0.32 -6.62
N PRO A 222 -36.63 0.75 -6.68
CA PRO A 222 -36.98 2.11 -7.09
C PRO A 222 -36.20 3.16 -6.29
N ASN A 223 -35.84 4.28 -6.94
CA ASN A 223 -35.09 5.40 -6.36
C ASN A 223 -33.68 5.06 -5.83
N THR A 224 -33.17 3.86 -6.09
CA THR A 224 -31.82 3.45 -5.67
C THR A 224 -30.86 3.43 -6.86
N ARG A 225 -29.68 4.04 -6.71
CA ARG A 225 -28.64 4.00 -7.74
C ARG A 225 -27.77 2.75 -7.58
N ALA A 226 -27.43 2.10 -8.70
CA ALA A 226 -26.53 0.94 -8.72
C ALA A 226 -25.07 1.32 -8.36
N LYS A 227 -24.64 2.54 -8.68
CA LYS A 227 -23.28 3.01 -8.48
C LYS A 227 -23.00 3.27 -6.99
N LEU A 228 -21.83 2.82 -6.51
CA LEU A 228 -21.35 3.06 -5.15
C LEU A 228 -20.79 4.47 -4.99
N SER A 229 -21.00 5.07 -3.81
CA SER A 229 -20.32 6.30 -3.39
C SER A 229 -18.89 6.00 -2.88
N ASP A 230 -18.04 7.02 -2.80
CA ASP A 230 -16.67 6.86 -2.28
C ASP A 230 -16.65 6.45 -0.81
N GLU A 231 -17.62 6.92 -0.02
CA GLU A 231 -17.82 6.53 1.37
C GLU A 231 -18.18 5.04 1.48
N GLU A 232 -19.11 4.56 0.66
CA GLU A 232 -19.51 3.15 0.61
C GLU A 232 -18.35 2.25 0.17
N LEU A 233 -17.58 2.67 -0.84
CA LEU A 233 -16.38 1.97 -1.28
C LEU A 233 -15.37 1.83 -0.15
N THR A 234 -15.17 2.91 0.63
CA THR A 234 -14.25 2.92 1.77
C THR A 234 -14.74 1.99 2.88
N TYR A 235 -16.03 2.05 3.20
CA TYR A 235 -16.67 1.16 4.18
C TYR A 235 -16.53 -0.32 3.80
N LEU A 236 -16.82 -0.67 2.55
CA LEU A 236 -16.69 -2.05 2.04
C LEU A 236 -15.24 -2.54 2.06
N ARG A 237 -14.26 -1.68 1.75
CA ARG A 237 -12.82 -2.02 1.85
C ARG A 237 -12.43 -2.34 3.29
N ASN A 238 -12.92 -1.57 4.25
CA ASN A 238 -12.63 -1.79 5.67
C ASN A 238 -13.20 -3.13 6.15
N ILE A 239 -14.44 -3.47 5.78
CA ILE A 239 -15.04 -4.79 6.09
C ILE A 239 -14.23 -5.90 5.42
N ALA A 240 -13.91 -5.77 4.13
CA ALA A 240 -13.21 -6.79 3.38
C ALA A 240 -11.79 -7.09 3.90
N GLN A 241 -11.16 -6.14 4.61
CA GLN A 241 -9.85 -6.35 5.20
C GLN A 241 -9.86 -7.45 6.27
N ALA A 242 -10.87 -7.45 7.14
CA ALA A 242 -11.02 -8.41 8.23
C ALA A 242 -11.53 -9.78 7.78
N LEU A 243 -12.18 -9.86 6.62
CA LEU A 243 -12.74 -11.12 6.10
C LEU A 243 -11.64 -12.11 5.67
N PRO A 244 -11.86 -13.42 5.84
CA PRO A 244 -10.96 -14.44 5.33
C PRO A 244 -11.06 -14.51 3.80
N PHE A 245 -10.12 -15.19 3.16
CA PHE A 245 -10.22 -15.46 1.73
C PHE A 245 -11.23 -16.58 1.49
N HIS A 246 -12.09 -16.41 0.48
CA HIS A 246 -13.12 -17.37 0.13
C HIS A 246 -12.64 -18.30 -0.98
N PHE A 247 -11.93 -17.75 -1.96
CA PHE A 247 -11.43 -18.46 -3.14
C PHE A 247 -9.93 -18.20 -3.33
N VAL A 248 -9.25 -19.12 -4.01
CA VAL A 248 -7.88 -18.97 -4.48
C VAL A 248 -7.85 -19.24 -5.99
N LEU A 249 -7.29 -18.32 -6.76
CA LEU A 249 -7.27 -18.36 -8.21
C LEU A 249 -5.83 -18.29 -8.75
N GLY A 250 -5.49 -19.17 -9.69
CA GLY A 250 -4.19 -19.20 -10.37
C GLY A 250 -4.29 -19.09 -11.90
N ARG A 251 -5.46 -19.30 -12.50
CA ARG A 251 -5.72 -19.16 -13.94
C ARG A 251 -6.30 -17.80 -14.33
N ASN A 252 -6.05 -17.37 -15.58
CA ASN A 252 -6.54 -16.09 -16.11
C ASN A 252 -7.94 -16.17 -16.73
N HIS A 253 -8.27 -17.30 -17.36
CA HIS A 253 -9.49 -17.48 -18.16
C HIS A 253 -10.31 -18.66 -17.67
N GLY A 254 -11.52 -18.81 -18.23
CA GLY A 254 -12.42 -19.91 -17.91
C GLY A 254 -12.96 -19.76 -16.50
N LEU A 255 -13.39 -18.56 -16.14
CA LEU A 255 -13.80 -18.26 -14.77
C LEU A 255 -15.30 -18.51 -14.52
N GLN A 256 -16.00 -19.23 -15.41
CA GLN A 256 -17.45 -19.47 -15.28
C GLN A 256 -17.80 -20.33 -14.06
N GLY A 257 -17.04 -21.41 -13.80
CA GLY A 257 -17.25 -22.23 -12.60
C GLY A 257 -17.02 -21.43 -11.31
N LEU A 258 -15.99 -20.58 -11.29
CA LEU A 258 -15.75 -19.65 -10.18
C LEU A 258 -16.90 -18.63 -10.06
N ALA A 259 -17.39 -18.07 -11.16
CA ALA A 259 -18.49 -17.12 -11.17
C ALA A 259 -19.80 -17.74 -10.64
N SER A 260 -20.08 -19.01 -10.98
CA SER A 260 -21.19 -19.78 -10.41
C SER A 260 -21.04 -19.97 -8.89
N ALA A 261 -19.84 -20.32 -8.43
CA ALA A 261 -19.54 -20.45 -7.00
C ALA A 261 -19.66 -19.10 -6.26
N ILE A 262 -19.23 -18.00 -6.86
CA ILE A 262 -19.39 -16.65 -6.32
C ILE A 262 -20.88 -16.28 -6.22
N SER A 263 -21.68 -16.63 -7.21
CA SER A 263 -23.13 -16.37 -7.20
C SER A 263 -23.83 -17.13 -6.07
N LYS A 264 -23.41 -18.38 -5.82
CA LYS A 264 -23.85 -19.17 -4.65
C LYS A 264 -23.37 -18.54 -3.33
N LEU A 265 -22.13 -18.06 -3.27
CA LEU A 265 -21.60 -17.35 -2.10
C LEU A 265 -22.42 -16.09 -1.81
N TRP A 266 -22.86 -15.36 -2.84
CA TRP A 266 -23.60 -14.11 -2.70
C TRP A 266 -24.98 -14.23 -2.10
N LYS A 267 -25.57 -15.43 -2.12
CA LYS A 267 -26.80 -15.74 -1.38
C LYS A 267 -26.59 -15.64 0.15
N LYS A 268 -25.36 -15.81 0.63
CA LYS A 268 -24.99 -15.77 2.06
C LYS A 268 -24.12 -14.57 2.43
N CYS A 269 -23.26 -14.11 1.52
CA CYS A 269 -22.24 -13.09 1.79
C CYS A 269 -22.30 -11.93 0.79
N VAL A 270 -22.02 -10.73 1.26
CA VAL A 270 -22.09 -9.53 0.41
C VAL A 270 -20.81 -9.30 -0.41
N ILE A 271 -19.68 -9.80 0.09
CA ILE A 271 -18.34 -9.59 -0.46
C ILE A 271 -17.73 -10.94 -0.81
N ALA A 272 -17.17 -11.04 -2.02
CA ALA A 272 -16.32 -12.14 -2.42
C ALA A 272 -14.85 -11.68 -2.39
N LYS A 273 -14.05 -12.34 -1.56
CA LYS A 273 -12.60 -12.07 -1.42
C LYS A 273 -11.81 -13.24 -2.01
N ILE A 274 -11.07 -12.95 -3.07
CA ILE A 274 -10.35 -13.94 -3.89
C ILE A 274 -8.85 -13.68 -3.73
N ALA A 275 -8.10 -14.71 -3.37
CA ALA A 275 -6.64 -14.68 -3.34
C ALA A 275 -6.10 -15.10 -4.70
N ILE A 276 -4.98 -14.50 -5.12
CA ILE A 276 -4.25 -14.94 -6.31
C ILE A 276 -3.08 -15.83 -5.86
N LYS A 277 -2.92 -17.01 -6.48
CA LYS A 277 -1.85 -17.96 -6.16
C LYS A 277 -0.48 -17.30 -6.33
N TRP A 278 0.40 -17.52 -5.36
CA TRP A 278 1.74 -16.94 -5.37
C TRP A 278 2.64 -17.71 -6.34
N GLY A 279 3.27 -17.00 -7.27
CA GLY A 279 4.19 -17.62 -8.23
C GLY A 279 3.50 -18.37 -9.38
N ALA A 280 2.19 -18.21 -9.55
CA ALA A 280 1.52 -18.63 -10.78
C ALA A 280 2.12 -17.86 -11.97
N LEU A 281 2.42 -18.59 -13.06
CA LEU A 281 3.07 -18.03 -14.25
C LEU A 281 2.02 -17.28 -15.09
N ASN A 282 2.43 -16.15 -15.66
CA ASN A 282 1.62 -15.34 -16.59
C ASN A 282 0.27 -14.84 -16.04
N THR A 283 0.11 -14.64 -14.73
CA THR A 283 -1.16 -14.12 -14.19
C THR A 283 -1.40 -12.65 -14.55
N ASN A 284 -2.48 -12.35 -15.26
CA ASN A 284 -2.92 -10.97 -15.52
C ASN A 284 -4.14 -10.61 -14.66
N ASN A 285 -3.89 -9.80 -13.64
CA ASN A 285 -4.91 -9.42 -12.68
C ASN A 285 -5.98 -8.49 -13.24
N GLU A 286 -5.70 -7.79 -14.34
CA GLU A 286 -6.69 -6.98 -15.05
C GLU A 286 -7.73 -7.87 -15.70
N GLU A 287 -7.27 -8.76 -16.58
CA GLU A 287 -8.12 -9.70 -17.31
C GLU A 287 -8.95 -10.57 -16.37
N MET A 288 -8.34 -11.13 -15.32
CA MET A 288 -9.07 -11.90 -14.30
C MET A 288 -10.19 -11.10 -13.66
N ALA A 289 -9.94 -9.83 -13.31
CA ALA A 289 -10.93 -8.99 -12.65
C ALA A 289 -12.05 -8.56 -13.61
N ASP A 290 -11.72 -8.26 -14.86
CA ASP A 290 -12.66 -7.85 -15.88
C ASP A 290 -13.55 -9.01 -16.34
N GLU A 291 -12.98 -10.21 -16.52
CA GLU A 291 -13.74 -11.42 -16.82
C GLU A 291 -14.70 -11.76 -15.66
N LEU A 292 -14.23 -11.75 -14.41
CA LEU A 292 -15.09 -11.98 -13.25
C LEU A 292 -16.19 -10.92 -13.14
N LYS A 293 -15.88 -9.65 -13.40
CA LYS A 293 -16.84 -8.56 -13.40
C LYS A 293 -17.92 -8.79 -14.46
N HIS A 294 -17.54 -9.22 -15.67
CA HIS A 294 -18.47 -9.51 -16.74
C HIS A 294 -19.36 -10.72 -16.43
N LEU A 295 -18.76 -11.83 -15.98
CA LEU A 295 -19.49 -13.08 -15.69
C LEU A 295 -20.43 -12.98 -14.49
N THR A 296 -20.04 -12.22 -13.47
CA THR A 296 -20.85 -12.12 -12.24
C THR A 296 -21.71 -10.86 -12.21
N GLY A 297 -21.36 -9.83 -12.98
CA GLY A 297 -21.90 -8.46 -12.88
C GLY A 297 -21.54 -7.73 -11.58
N GLY A 298 -20.63 -8.30 -10.76
CA GLY A 298 -20.24 -7.71 -9.47
C GLY A 298 -19.43 -6.42 -9.62
N ILE A 299 -19.46 -5.59 -8.57
CA ILE A 299 -18.69 -4.34 -8.54
C ILE A 299 -17.30 -4.61 -7.98
N LEU A 300 -16.26 -4.27 -8.74
CA LEU A 300 -14.87 -4.36 -8.29
C LEU A 300 -14.56 -3.30 -7.23
N ILE A 301 -14.27 -3.73 -5.99
CA ILE A 301 -13.94 -2.83 -4.88
C ILE A 301 -12.44 -2.53 -4.84
N LEU A 302 -11.63 -3.59 -4.91
CA LEU A 302 -10.19 -3.53 -4.78
C LEU A 302 -9.53 -4.62 -5.62
N ARG A 303 -8.53 -4.21 -6.39
CA ARG A 303 -7.64 -5.09 -7.14
C ARG A 303 -6.20 -4.85 -6.67
N ASN A 304 -5.48 -5.93 -6.38
CA ASN A 304 -4.05 -5.89 -6.07
C ASN A 304 -3.36 -7.08 -6.76
N LYS A 305 -2.02 -7.11 -6.72
CA LYS A 305 -1.19 -8.21 -7.22
C LYS A 305 -1.54 -9.58 -6.62
N TYR A 306 -2.07 -9.61 -5.40
CA TYR A 306 -2.30 -10.83 -4.63
C TYR A 306 -3.77 -11.12 -4.33
N LEU A 307 -4.68 -10.20 -4.64
CA LEU A 307 -6.10 -10.35 -4.30
C LEU A 307 -7.02 -9.55 -5.21
N ILE A 308 -8.24 -10.05 -5.35
CA ILE A 308 -9.37 -9.39 -6.01
C ILE A 308 -10.55 -9.41 -5.03
N ILE A 309 -11.20 -8.27 -4.83
CA ILE A 309 -12.37 -8.15 -3.97
C ILE A 309 -13.54 -7.63 -4.81
N LEU A 310 -14.61 -8.43 -4.85
CA LEU A 310 -15.85 -8.12 -5.54
C LEU A 310 -16.98 -7.93 -4.54
N PHE A 311 -17.81 -6.93 -4.80
CA PHE A 311 -19.07 -6.71 -4.13
C PHE A 311 -20.20 -7.23 -5.01
N ARG A 312 -21.18 -7.92 -4.42
CA ARG A 312 -22.32 -8.45 -5.18
C ARG A 312 -23.11 -7.38 -5.94
N GLY A 313 -23.19 -6.15 -5.40
CA GLY A 313 -24.02 -5.07 -5.93
C GLY A 313 -25.29 -4.82 -5.10
N LYS A 314 -25.86 -3.61 -5.17
CA LYS A 314 -27.16 -3.28 -4.52
C LYS A 314 -28.35 -3.87 -5.28
N ASP A 315 -28.10 -4.23 -6.53
CA ASP A 315 -28.97 -4.74 -7.57
C ASP A 315 -29.06 -6.27 -7.61
N PHE A 316 -28.22 -6.99 -6.87
CA PHE A 316 -28.20 -8.45 -6.95
C PHE A 316 -29.49 -9.06 -6.41
N LEU A 317 -30.13 -9.91 -7.24
CA LEU A 317 -31.30 -10.72 -6.89
C LEU A 317 -30.92 -12.21 -6.90
N SER A 318 -31.45 -12.97 -5.94
CA SER A 318 -31.39 -14.43 -6.00
C SER A 318 -32.32 -14.94 -7.11
N ASP A 319 -31.99 -16.07 -7.73
CA ASP A 319 -32.76 -16.65 -8.84
C ASP A 319 -34.26 -16.73 -8.52
N GLU A 320 -34.62 -17.24 -7.33
CA GLU A 320 -36.02 -17.32 -6.86
C GLU A 320 -36.73 -15.96 -6.82
N VAL A 321 -36.03 -14.91 -6.37
CA VAL A 321 -36.60 -13.56 -6.29
C VAL A 321 -36.69 -12.93 -7.68
N ALA A 322 -35.72 -13.22 -8.54
CA ALA A 322 -35.71 -12.75 -9.92
C ALA A 322 -36.88 -13.33 -10.71
N ASP A 323 -37.11 -14.64 -10.60
CA ASP A 323 -38.23 -15.32 -11.27
C ASP A 323 -39.58 -14.73 -10.84
N LEU A 324 -39.77 -14.48 -9.54
CA LEU A 324 -40.98 -13.83 -9.01
C LEU A 324 -41.16 -12.39 -9.53
N VAL A 325 -40.06 -11.64 -9.65
CA VAL A 325 -40.08 -10.29 -10.19
C VAL A 325 -40.42 -10.32 -11.68
N ASP A 326 -39.82 -11.21 -12.45
CA ASP A 326 -40.07 -11.35 -13.89
C ASP A 326 -41.50 -11.83 -14.16
N ASP A 327 -42.03 -12.75 -13.35
CA ASP A 327 -43.44 -13.19 -13.41
C ASP A 327 -44.38 -12.01 -13.17
N ARG A 328 -44.09 -11.19 -12.15
CA ARG A 328 -44.88 -9.98 -11.83
C ARG A 328 -44.82 -8.96 -12.97
N GLU A 329 -43.66 -8.75 -13.58
CA GLU A 329 -43.53 -7.87 -14.74
C GLU A 329 -44.29 -8.38 -15.95
N ARG A 330 -44.20 -9.68 -16.24
CA ARG A 330 -44.94 -10.33 -17.34
C ARG A 330 -46.45 -10.21 -17.14
N LEU A 331 -46.94 -10.22 -15.89
CA LEU A 331 -48.34 -9.93 -15.59
C LEU A 331 -48.68 -8.45 -15.84
N LEU A 332 -47.88 -7.52 -15.33
CA LEU A 332 -48.12 -6.08 -15.52
C LEU A 332 -48.12 -5.69 -17.00
N ARG A 333 -47.17 -6.19 -17.80
CA ARG A 333 -47.12 -5.96 -19.25
C ARG A 333 -48.35 -6.53 -19.97
N ARG A 334 -48.85 -7.68 -19.54
CA ARG A 334 -50.09 -8.26 -20.09
C ARG A 334 -51.31 -7.39 -19.80
N TYR A 335 -51.44 -6.88 -18.57
CA TYR A 335 -52.52 -5.95 -18.22
C TYR A 335 -52.42 -4.65 -19.02
N GLN A 336 -51.22 -4.09 -19.14
CA GLN A 336 -50.97 -2.89 -19.92
C GLN A 336 -51.34 -3.07 -21.40
N HIS A 337 -50.96 -4.20 -21.99
CA HIS A 337 -51.33 -4.52 -23.37
C HIS A 337 -52.85 -4.73 -23.54
N PHE A 338 -53.53 -5.32 -22.56
CA PHE A 338 -54.99 -5.45 -22.57
C PHE A 338 -55.69 -4.09 -22.48
N GLU A 339 -55.18 -3.17 -21.66
CA GLU A 339 -55.71 -1.80 -21.58
C GLU A 339 -55.49 -1.02 -22.88
N GLU A 340 -54.32 -1.16 -23.50
CA GLU A 340 -54.01 -0.52 -24.79
C GLU A 340 -54.86 -1.07 -25.93
N THR A 341 -54.95 -2.40 -26.08
CA THR A 341 -55.80 -3.03 -27.11
C THR A 341 -57.28 -2.67 -26.93
N LYS A 342 -57.76 -2.58 -25.68
CA LYS A 342 -59.11 -2.10 -25.40
C LYS A 342 -59.29 -0.63 -25.83
N ARG A 343 -58.35 0.26 -25.50
CA ARG A 343 -58.40 1.66 -25.94
C ARG A 343 -58.33 1.80 -27.46
N GLU A 344 -57.46 1.05 -28.12
CA GLU A 344 -57.37 1.01 -29.59
C GLU A 344 -58.69 0.56 -30.21
N SER A 345 -59.29 -0.51 -29.68
CA SER A 345 -60.60 -0.96 -30.16
C SER A 345 -61.72 0.05 -29.91
N GLU A 346 -61.70 0.78 -28.79
CA GLU A 346 -62.67 1.86 -28.51
C GLU A 346 -62.49 3.07 -29.44
N ILE A 347 -61.26 3.38 -29.84
CA ILE A 347 -60.94 4.42 -30.82
C ILE A 347 -61.42 3.99 -32.21
N GLU A 348 -61.10 2.77 -32.64
CA GLU A 348 -61.49 2.23 -33.94
C GLU A 348 -63.03 2.12 -34.07
N ILE A 349 -63.72 1.65 -33.03
CA ILE A 349 -65.19 1.62 -32.99
C ILE A 349 -65.77 3.04 -33.06
N SER A 350 -65.15 4.01 -32.37
CA SER A 350 -65.58 5.41 -32.42
C SER A 350 -65.41 6.02 -33.83
N GLU A 351 -64.30 5.73 -34.51
CA GLU A 351 -64.02 6.18 -35.88
C GLU A 351 -64.97 5.54 -36.91
N VAL A 352 -65.41 4.29 -36.70
CA VAL A 352 -66.36 3.59 -37.60
C VAL A 352 -67.81 4.08 -37.41
N VAL A 353 -68.20 4.50 -36.20
CA VAL A 353 -69.56 4.98 -35.92
C VAL A 353 -69.79 6.42 -36.41
N THR A 354 -68.74 7.23 -36.48
CA THR A 354 -68.77 8.57 -37.11
C THR A 354 -68.32 8.43 -38.56
N ASN A 355 -69.22 8.50 -39.54
CA ASN A 355 -68.90 8.43 -40.98
C ASN A 355 -68.03 9.61 -41.49
N GLY A 356 -66.83 9.81 -40.94
CA GLY A 356 -65.89 10.85 -41.35
C GLY A 356 -66.29 12.29 -41.03
N GLU A 357 -67.32 12.54 -40.22
CA GLU A 357 -67.62 13.90 -39.74
C GLU A 357 -66.83 14.22 -38.46
N GLU A 358 -66.08 15.32 -38.54
CA GLU A 358 -65.16 15.82 -37.52
C GLU A 358 -65.83 15.93 -36.15
N LEU A 359 -65.47 15.04 -35.23
CA LEU A 359 -65.78 15.15 -33.81
C LEU A 359 -64.49 15.01 -33.03
N GLU A 360 -64.24 16.07 -32.25
CA GLU A 360 -63.08 16.37 -31.41
C GLU A 360 -62.10 15.20 -31.25
N GLU A 361 -60.91 15.38 -31.82
CA GLU A 361 -59.77 14.46 -31.68
C GLU A 361 -59.71 13.92 -30.25
N ARG A 362 -60.18 12.68 -30.06
CA ARG A 362 -60.01 11.96 -28.80
C ARG A 362 -58.51 11.80 -28.64
N SER A 363 -57.93 12.72 -27.88
CA SER A 363 -56.57 13.16 -28.13
C SER A 363 -55.64 11.97 -27.93
N LYS A 364 -54.86 11.63 -28.96
CA LYS A 364 -53.82 10.56 -28.89
C LYS A 364 -52.75 10.85 -27.81
N THR A 365 -52.82 12.02 -27.20
CA THR A 365 -52.01 12.58 -26.13
C THR A 365 -52.05 11.73 -24.84
N GLY A 366 -50.91 11.21 -24.41
CA GLY A 366 -50.73 10.37 -23.22
C GLY A 366 -50.76 8.86 -23.49
N THR A 367 -50.80 8.41 -24.74
CA THR A 367 -50.74 6.99 -25.08
C THR A 367 -49.31 6.45 -24.96
N LEU A 368 -49.13 5.19 -24.55
CA LEU A 368 -47.80 4.59 -24.47
C LEU A 368 -47.09 4.52 -25.82
N LEU A 369 -47.84 4.30 -26.91
CA LEU A 369 -47.35 4.37 -28.28
C LEU A 369 -46.83 5.77 -28.64
N GLU A 370 -47.56 6.82 -28.27
CA GLU A 370 -47.13 8.20 -28.47
C GLU A 370 -45.87 8.50 -27.63
N PHE A 371 -45.81 8.04 -26.38
CA PHE A 371 -44.60 8.14 -25.55
C PHE A 371 -43.39 7.44 -26.20
N GLN A 372 -43.58 6.23 -26.73
CA GLN A 372 -42.52 5.51 -27.46
C GLN A 372 -42.10 6.24 -28.75
N GLU A 373 -43.04 6.81 -29.48
CA GLU A 373 -42.76 7.58 -30.70
C GLU A 373 -42.05 8.91 -30.41
N LEU A 374 -42.47 9.62 -29.36
CA LEU A 374 -41.82 10.83 -28.88
C LEU A 374 -40.40 10.52 -28.41
N GLN A 375 -40.22 9.42 -27.67
CA GLN A 375 -38.90 8.95 -27.25
C GLN A 375 -37.99 8.61 -28.43
N ARG A 376 -38.54 8.01 -29.51
CA ARG A 376 -37.82 7.75 -30.76
C ARG A 376 -37.46 9.04 -31.52
N LYS A 377 -38.39 9.99 -31.64
CA LYS A 377 -38.23 11.24 -32.42
C LYS A 377 -37.28 12.24 -31.75
N PHE A 378 -37.39 12.43 -30.43
CA PHE A 378 -36.56 13.40 -29.70
C PHE A 378 -35.26 12.80 -29.15
N GLY A 379 -35.20 11.47 -28.95
CA GLY A 379 -34.03 10.79 -28.43
C GLY A 379 -32.79 10.90 -29.31
N GLU A 380 -32.90 10.90 -30.63
CA GLU A 380 -31.72 10.93 -31.53
C GLU A 380 -31.06 12.32 -31.66
N MET A 381 -31.84 13.39 -31.50
CA MET A 381 -31.37 14.78 -31.67
C MET A 381 -30.76 15.35 -30.38
N GLU A 382 -31.30 14.99 -29.21
CA GLU A 382 -30.71 15.33 -27.91
C GLU A 382 -29.37 14.62 -27.67
N MET A 383 -29.20 13.37 -28.11
CA MET A 383 -28.00 12.58 -27.82
C MET A 383 -26.71 13.24 -28.33
N ARG A 384 -26.69 13.81 -29.54
CA ARG A 384 -25.48 14.48 -30.08
C ARG A 384 -25.14 15.80 -29.37
N ASN A 385 -26.16 16.58 -28.99
CA ASN A 385 -25.96 17.83 -28.25
C ASN A 385 -25.57 17.54 -26.79
N LEU A 386 -26.21 16.57 -26.15
CA LEU A 386 -25.88 16.07 -24.82
C LEU A 386 -24.46 15.48 -24.76
N GLU A 387 -24.01 14.79 -25.80
CA GLU A 387 -22.65 14.25 -25.87
C GLU A 387 -21.60 15.37 -25.84
N THR A 388 -21.75 16.39 -26.67
CA THR A 388 -20.82 17.52 -26.72
C THR A 388 -20.88 18.41 -25.47
N GLU A 389 -22.07 18.63 -24.91
CA GLU A 389 -22.24 19.34 -23.64
C GLU A 389 -21.70 18.52 -22.45
N ALA A 390 -21.87 17.20 -22.46
CA ALA A 390 -21.30 16.31 -21.46
C ALA A 390 -19.77 16.28 -21.56
N GLU A 391 -19.19 16.33 -22.76
CA GLU A 391 -17.75 16.45 -22.96
C GLU A 391 -17.19 17.78 -22.44
N LYS A 392 -17.84 18.92 -22.76
CA LYS A 392 -17.48 20.23 -22.20
C LYS A 392 -17.57 20.23 -20.67
N ALA A 393 -18.66 19.71 -20.11
CA ALA A 393 -18.84 19.62 -18.67
C ALA A 393 -17.82 18.69 -18.00
N LYS A 394 -17.39 17.61 -18.67
CA LYS A 394 -16.30 16.74 -18.20
C LYS A 394 -14.97 17.49 -18.17
N LEU A 395 -14.63 18.21 -19.24
CA LEU A 395 -13.39 19.00 -19.32
C LEU A 395 -13.35 20.12 -18.28
N GLU A 396 -14.45 20.86 -18.10
CA GLU A 396 -14.55 21.91 -17.07
C GLU A 396 -14.40 21.35 -15.65
N LYS A 397 -15.02 20.19 -15.38
CA LYS A 397 -14.86 19.50 -14.08
C LYS A 397 -13.42 19.08 -13.86
N GLU A 398 -12.74 18.59 -14.90
CA GLU A 398 -11.33 18.21 -14.80
C GLU A 398 -10.44 19.43 -14.53
N LEU A 399 -10.63 20.54 -15.26
CA LEU A 399 -9.91 21.80 -15.04
C LEU A 399 -10.10 22.33 -13.62
N LYS A 400 -11.35 22.44 -13.15
CA LYS A 400 -11.65 22.85 -11.76
C LYS A 400 -11.00 21.91 -10.74
N SER A 401 -10.95 20.60 -11.02
CA SER A 401 -10.26 19.64 -10.15
C SER A 401 -8.75 19.88 -10.11
N GLN A 402 -8.13 20.21 -11.25
CA GLN A 402 -6.70 20.46 -11.37
C GLN A 402 -6.31 21.76 -10.68
N GLU A 403 -7.08 22.82 -10.86
CA GLU A 403 -6.92 24.10 -10.17
C GLU A 403 -7.04 23.93 -8.65
N HIS A 404 -8.04 23.20 -8.18
CA HIS A 404 -8.20 22.90 -6.76
C HIS A 404 -7.00 22.12 -6.20
N LYS A 405 -6.54 21.09 -6.92
CA LYS A 405 -5.33 20.32 -6.56
C LYS A 405 -4.08 21.20 -6.52
N LEU A 406 -3.94 22.17 -7.45
CA LEU A 406 -2.83 23.13 -7.47
C LEU A 406 -2.91 24.12 -6.30
N SER A 407 -4.11 24.62 -5.97
CA SER A 407 -4.34 25.49 -4.82
C SER A 407 -3.91 24.82 -3.51
N ILE A 408 -4.29 23.54 -3.32
CA ILE A 408 -3.86 22.75 -2.17
C ILE A 408 -2.33 22.63 -2.12
N LEU A 409 -1.67 22.38 -3.25
CA LEU A 409 -0.21 22.29 -3.30
C LEU A 409 0.45 23.62 -2.94
N ARG A 410 -0.05 24.75 -3.46
CA ARG A 410 0.46 26.09 -3.14
C ARG A 410 0.34 26.40 -1.65
N SER A 411 -0.83 26.16 -1.05
CA SER A 411 -1.02 26.35 0.39
C SER A 411 -0.10 25.45 1.22
N LYS A 412 0.13 24.20 0.78
CA LYS A 412 1.10 23.31 1.45
C LYS A 412 2.54 23.81 1.32
N ILE A 413 2.92 24.34 0.17
CA ILE A 413 4.24 24.94 -0.05
C ILE A 413 4.43 26.11 0.93
N GLU A 414 3.48 27.03 0.99
CA GLU A 414 3.52 28.20 1.87
C GLU A 414 3.63 27.84 3.36
N LYS A 415 2.86 26.85 3.81
CA LYS A 415 2.98 26.32 5.18
C LYS A 415 4.37 25.73 5.44
N THR A 416 4.91 24.96 4.50
CA THR A 416 6.26 24.39 4.67
C THR A 416 7.36 25.44 4.60
N THR A 417 7.22 26.50 3.79
CA THR A 417 8.20 27.58 3.70
C THR A 417 8.20 28.42 4.96
N THR A 418 7.04 28.73 5.53
CA THR A 418 6.93 29.47 6.80
C THR A 418 7.51 28.66 7.97
N GLU A 419 7.25 27.36 8.06
CA GLU A 419 7.88 26.48 9.06
C GLU A 419 9.40 26.39 8.89
N LEU A 420 9.89 26.29 7.64
CA LEU A 420 11.33 26.31 7.37
C LEU A 420 11.98 27.63 7.75
N PHE A 421 11.30 28.75 7.47
CA PHE A 421 11.77 30.08 7.85
C PHE A 421 11.91 30.20 9.37
N LYS A 422 10.92 29.73 10.15
CA LYS A 422 10.99 29.66 11.62
C LYS A 422 12.16 28.81 12.13
N LEU A 423 12.49 27.72 11.45
CA LEU A 423 13.65 26.89 11.82
C LEU A 423 14.98 27.51 11.41
N ASN A 424 15.01 28.21 10.28
CA ASN A 424 16.20 28.92 9.83
C ASN A 424 16.47 30.17 10.68
N SER A 425 15.45 30.88 11.17
CA SER A 425 15.65 32.05 12.04
C SER A 425 16.22 31.71 13.42
N LEU A 426 16.01 30.46 13.87
CA LEU A 426 16.65 29.90 15.06
C LEU A 426 18.12 29.54 14.82
N TRP A 427 18.55 29.43 13.56
CA TRP A 427 19.93 29.16 13.19
C TRP A 427 20.58 30.47 12.77
N LYS A 428 21.46 31.01 13.62
CA LYS A 428 22.24 32.20 13.32
C LYS A 428 23.70 31.78 13.14
N PRO A 429 24.23 31.73 11.91
CA PRO A 429 25.64 31.42 11.69
C PRO A 429 26.52 32.39 12.47
N SER A 430 27.57 31.89 13.11
CA SER A 430 28.59 32.76 13.71
C SER A 430 29.23 33.64 12.64
N GLU A 431 29.38 34.92 12.94
CA GLU A 431 30.25 35.81 12.16
C GLU A 431 31.69 35.29 12.29
N ARG A 432 32.46 35.39 11.21
CA ARG A 432 33.85 34.94 11.18
C ARG A 432 34.67 35.90 12.02
N ASP A 433 35.51 35.37 12.91
CA ASP A 433 36.55 36.18 13.54
C ASP A 433 37.59 36.58 12.46
N ASP A 434 38.03 37.85 12.46
CA ASP A 434 38.97 38.39 11.47
C ASP A 434 40.40 37.82 11.62
N ASP A 435 40.71 37.21 12.78
CA ASP A 435 41.98 36.57 13.10
C ASP A 435 42.05 35.12 12.59
N VAL A 436 41.96 34.93 11.26
CA VAL A 436 42.07 33.60 10.65
C VAL A 436 43.53 33.16 10.60
N GLU A 437 43.86 32.03 11.23
CA GLU A 437 45.19 31.40 11.10
C GLU A 437 45.47 31.07 9.62
N ILE A 438 46.42 31.78 9.01
CA ILE A 438 46.86 31.55 7.63
C ILE A 438 47.82 30.35 7.61
N LEU A 439 47.34 29.21 7.13
CA LEU A 439 48.17 28.03 6.86
C LEU A 439 48.98 28.22 5.58
N THR A 440 50.28 27.92 5.64
CA THR A 440 51.12 27.83 4.44
C THR A 440 50.69 26.64 3.56
N ASP A 441 50.97 26.73 2.26
CA ASP A 441 50.57 25.68 1.31
C ASP A 441 51.25 24.33 1.61
N GLU A 442 52.49 24.37 2.13
CA GLU A 442 53.23 23.17 2.54
C GLU A 442 52.58 22.46 3.74
N GLU A 443 52.17 23.24 4.75
CA GLU A 443 51.47 22.73 5.93
C GLU A 443 50.10 22.15 5.54
N ARG A 444 49.39 22.82 4.62
CA ARG A 444 48.10 22.36 4.08
C ARG A 444 48.24 21.00 3.38
N GLU A 445 49.27 20.82 2.55
CA GLU A 445 49.50 19.55 1.84
C GLU A 445 49.92 18.43 2.80
N CYS A 446 50.72 18.75 3.83
CA CYS A 446 51.10 17.80 4.88
C CYS A 446 49.87 17.31 5.66
N LEU A 447 49.03 18.23 6.15
CA LEU A 447 47.80 17.92 6.87
C LEU A 447 46.78 17.17 6.00
N ARG A 448 46.70 17.48 4.71
CA ARG A 448 45.89 16.74 3.72
C ARG A 448 46.34 15.28 3.64
N ARG A 449 47.65 15.02 3.52
CA ARG A 449 48.20 13.67 3.44
C ARG A 449 47.91 12.84 4.70
N ILE A 450 47.97 13.48 5.87
CA ILE A 450 47.62 12.88 7.17
C ILE A 450 46.11 12.57 7.23
N GLY A 451 45.27 13.53 6.84
CA GLY A 451 43.81 13.40 6.87
C GLY A 451 43.28 12.29 5.95
N LEU A 452 43.92 12.08 4.79
CA LEU A 452 43.52 11.01 3.87
C LEU A 452 43.86 9.61 4.41
N LYS A 453 45.06 9.44 5.00
CA LYS A 453 45.51 8.18 5.63
C LYS A 453 44.74 7.85 6.92
N MET A 454 44.01 8.80 7.49
CA MET A 454 43.28 8.60 8.73
C MET A 454 42.05 7.69 8.56
N ASN A 455 41.96 6.67 9.42
CA ASN A 455 40.83 5.73 9.49
C ASN A 455 39.64 6.25 10.29
N SER A 456 39.85 7.15 11.27
CA SER A 456 38.74 7.73 12.03
C SER A 456 38.06 8.83 11.22
N SER A 457 36.74 8.73 11.05
CA SER A 457 35.97 9.73 10.32
C SER A 457 34.62 10.00 10.96
N LEU A 458 34.16 11.23 10.88
CA LEU A 458 32.81 11.64 11.26
C LEU A 458 31.89 11.58 10.04
N VAL A 459 30.74 10.90 10.11
CA VAL A 459 29.83 10.75 8.96
C VAL A 459 28.67 11.73 9.07
N LEU A 460 28.51 12.59 8.07
CA LEU A 460 27.36 13.48 7.92
C LEU A 460 26.21 12.77 7.21
N GLY A 461 25.14 12.54 7.97
CA GLY A 461 23.89 12.00 7.47
C GLY A 461 22.93 13.07 6.94
N ARG A 462 21.66 12.67 6.76
CA ARG A 462 20.59 13.52 6.21
C ARG A 462 20.32 14.82 7.00
N ARG A 463 20.70 14.86 8.27
CA ARG A 463 20.45 15.99 9.19
C ARG A 463 21.37 17.19 8.94
N GLY A 464 22.45 17.01 8.17
CA GLY A 464 23.45 18.05 7.94
C GLY A 464 24.25 18.38 9.20
N VAL A 465 24.72 19.62 9.28
CA VAL A 465 25.47 20.17 10.42
C VAL A 465 24.49 20.56 11.53
N PHE A 466 24.73 20.06 12.74
CA PHE A 466 23.94 20.36 13.94
C PHE A 466 24.86 20.19 15.16
N ASP A 467 24.41 20.64 16.33
CA ASP A 467 25.20 20.67 17.57
C ASP A 467 26.05 19.40 17.84
N GLY A 468 25.43 18.21 17.80
CA GLY A 468 26.16 16.96 18.04
C GLY A 468 27.22 16.57 16.99
N VAL A 469 27.19 17.17 15.78
CA VAL A 469 28.28 17.04 14.80
C VAL A 469 29.50 17.83 15.27
N MET A 470 29.28 19.03 15.80
CA MET A 470 30.37 19.87 16.31
C MET A 470 31.00 19.26 17.55
N GLU A 471 30.17 18.71 18.45
CA GLU A 471 30.68 17.95 19.59
C GLU A 471 31.58 16.79 19.15
N GLY A 472 31.16 16.06 18.09
CA GLY A 472 31.96 15.02 17.46
C GLY A 472 33.28 15.54 16.90
N LEU A 473 33.26 16.65 16.16
CA LEU A 473 34.46 17.31 15.64
C LEU A 473 35.45 17.69 16.76
N HIS A 474 34.97 18.36 17.81
CA HIS A 474 35.78 18.76 18.95
C HIS A 474 36.33 17.56 19.73
N GLN A 475 35.62 16.43 19.76
CA GLN A 475 36.12 15.19 20.33
C GLN A 475 37.27 14.60 19.49
N HIS A 476 37.19 14.65 18.16
CA HIS A 476 38.29 14.28 17.28
C HIS A 476 39.51 15.19 17.49
N TRP A 477 39.30 16.50 17.62
CA TRP A 477 40.38 17.49 17.83
C TRP A 477 41.03 17.44 19.21
N LYS A 478 40.38 16.82 20.19
CA LYS A 478 40.96 16.59 21.53
C LYS A 478 42.23 15.74 21.48
N HIS A 479 42.27 14.77 20.55
CA HIS A 479 43.35 13.79 20.47
C HIS A 479 44.07 13.79 19.11
N ARG A 480 43.68 14.68 18.19
CA ARG A 480 44.19 14.76 16.82
C ARG A 480 44.18 16.21 16.35
N GLU A 481 45.02 16.53 15.38
CA GLU A 481 45.08 17.88 14.80
C GLU A 481 44.12 18.04 13.61
N VAL A 482 43.85 16.93 12.91
CA VAL A 482 42.99 16.87 11.73
C VAL A 482 41.75 16.02 12.01
N ALA A 483 40.60 16.49 11.57
CA ALA A 483 39.34 15.75 11.54
C ALA A 483 38.91 15.48 10.09
N LYS A 484 38.48 14.24 9.82
CA LYS A 484 37.96 13.80 8.52
C LYS A 484 36.45 13.66 8.60
N VAL A 485 35.72 14.47 7.85
CA VAL A 485 34.25 14.46 7.81
C VAL A 485 33.80 13.91 6.45
N ILE A 486 33.02 12.83 6.44
CA ILE A 486 32.54 12.18 5.23
C ILE A 486 31.09 12.55 4.99
N THR A 487 30.77 13.01 3.78
CA THR A 487 29.41 13.37 3.35
C THR A 487 28.98 12.54 2.15
N MET A 488 27.71 12.11 2.14
CA MET A 488 27.11 11.36 1.03
C MET A 488 26.25 12.25 0.13
N GLN A 489 26.48 13.57 0.16
CA GLN A 489 25.76 14.51 -0.69
C GLN A 489 26.21 14.33 -2.14
N LYS A 490 25.24 14.32 -3.07
CA LYS A 490 25.52 14.11 -4.50
C LYS A 490 25.94 15.38 -5.24
N ILE A 491 25.47 16.54 -4.77
CA ILE A 491 25.66 17.84 -5.43
C ILE A 491 26.85 18.54 -4.79
N PHE A 492 27.86 18.89 -5.60
CA PHE A 492 29.10 19.49 -5.11
C PHE A 492 28.91 20.88 -4.49
N SER A 493 28.05 21.73 -5.05
CA SER A 493 27.73 23.04 -4.46
C SER A 493 27.22 22.94 -3.02
N ARG A 494 26.43 21.91 -2.72
CA ARG A 494 25.94 21.62 -1.37
C ARG A 494 27.05 21.14 -0.42
N VAL A 495 28.03 20.40 -0.94
CA VAL A 495 29.22 19.98 -0.19
C VAL A 495 30.06 21.20 0.17
N VAL A 496 30.27 22.12 -0.78
CA VAL A 496 30.99 23.38 -0.54
C VAL A 496 30.25 24.23 0.51
N TYR A 497 28.92 24.37 0.40
CA TYR A 497 28.12 25.06 1.41
C TYR A 497 28.27 24.40 2.79
N THR A 498 28.20 23.07 2.85
CA THR A 498 28.37 22.30 4.09
C THR A 498 29.76 22.51 4.69
N ALA A 499 30.81 22.54 3.86
CA ALA A 499 32.18 22.81 4.30
C ALA A 499 32.32 24.23 4.87
N LYS A 500 31.76 25.24 4.20
CA LYS A 500 31.71 26.62 4.69
C LYS A 500 30.94 26.74 6.01
N SER A 501 29.82 26.02 6.16
CA SER A 501 29.07 25.98 7.41
C SER A 501 29.86 25.30 8.54
N LEU A 502 30.63 24.25 8.24
CA LEU A 502 31.48 23.61 9.24
C LEU A 502 32.60 24.54 9.69
N GLU A 503 33.26 25.21 8.76
CA GLU A 503 34.32 26.21 9.03
C GLU A 503 33.80 27.34 9.95
N ALA A 504 32.67 27.95 9.59
CA ALA A 504 32.11 29.09 10.33
C ALA A 504 31.67 28.75 11.77
N GLU A 505 31.26 27.52 12.03
CA GLU A 505 30.62 27.13 13.30
C GLU A 505 31.56 26.37 14.24
N SER A 506 32.67 25.81 13.73
CA SER A 506 33.64 25.05 14.53
C SER A 506 34.94 25.80 14.80
N ASN A 507 35.11 26.98 14.20
CA ASN A 507 36.34 27.80 14.20
C ASN A 507 37.59 27.01 13.77
N GLY A 508 37.40 25.92 13.01
CA GLY A 508 38.46 25.14 12.42
C GLY A 508 38.69 25.54 10.97
N VAL A 509 39.93 25.42 10.50
CA VAL A 509 40.31 25.82 9.15
C VAL A 509 40.04 24.68 8.16
N LEU A 510 39.36 25.00 7.05
CA LEU A 510 39.15 24.05 5.96
C LEU A 510 40.48 23.79 5.23
N ILE A 511 40.91 22.51 5.20
CA ILE A 511 42.14 22.11 4.51
C ILE A 511 41.85 21.85 3.03
N SER A 512 40.98 20.87 2.75
CA SER A 512 40.63 20.42 1.40
C SER A 512 39.32 19.62 1.37
N ILE A 513 38.64 19.63 0.22
CA ILE A 513 37.47 18.79 -0.07
C ILE A 513 37.87 17.74 -1.12
N GLU A 514 37.95 16.48 -0.72
CA GLU A 514 38.38 15.37 -1.57
C GLU A 514 37.19 14.51 -2.02
N LYS A 515 37.21 14.03 -3.27
CA LYS A 515 36.19 13.11 -3.79
C LYS A 515 36.58 11.66 -3.50
N LEU A 516 35.67 10.88 -2.90
CA LEU A 516 35.88 9.46 -2.62
C LEU A 516 35.09 8.57 -3.60
N LYS A 517 35.31 7.24 -3.54
CA LYS A 517 34.51 6.26 -4.30
C LYS A 517 33.01 6.41 -4.01
N GLU A 518 32.69 6.70 -2.76
CA GLU A 518 31.33 7.02 -2.30
C GLU A 518 31.37 8.33 -1.50
N GLY A 519 30.84 9.41 -2.09
CA GLY A 519 30.71 10.72 -1.43
C GLY A 519 31.97 11.59 -1.47
N HIS A 520 32.06 12.50 -0.49
CA HIS A 520 33.11 13.51 -0.38
C HIS A 520 33.68 13.55 1.04
N ALA A 521 34.99 13.70 1.17
CA ALA A 521 35.68 13.91 2.43
C ALA A 521 36.05 15.39 2.59
N ILE A 522 35.60 16.01 3.67
CA ILE A 522 35.95 17.35 4.09
C ILE A 522 37.00 17.19 5.18
N LEU A 523 38.20 17.74 4.96
CA LEU A 523 39.30 17.71 5.92
C LEU A 523 39.37 19.06 6.65
N MET A 524 39.35 19.01 7.98
CA MET A 524 39.35 20.21 8.82
C MET A 524 40.49 20.17 9.84
N TYR A 525 41.16 21.30 10.00
CA TYR A 525 42.22 21.53 10.97
C TYR A 525 41.69 22.31 12.18
N ARG A 526 42.14 21.96 13.39
CA ARG A 526 41.64 22.55 14.63
C ARG A 526 42.18 23.97 14.95
N GLY A 527 43.32 24.36 14.37
CA GLY A 527 44.08 25.56 14.75
C GLY A 527 45.22 25.28 15.75
N ARG A 528 46.30 26.06 15.73
CA ARG A 528 47.43 25.93 16.67
C ARG A 528 47.00 26.31 18.09
N ASN A 529 46.07 27.25 18.22
CA ASN A 529 45.57 27.76 19.49
C ASN A 529 44.28 27.08 20.00
N TYR A 530 44.04 25.82 19.60
CA TYR A 530 42.81 25.13 19.94
C TYR A 530 42.58 24.99 21.45
N LYS A 531 41.50 25.59 21.95
CA LYS A 531 40.91 25.31 23.27
C LYS A 531 39.51 24.79 23.06
N ARG A 532 39.15 23.69 23.75
CA ARG A 532 37.81 23.12 23.62
C ARG A 532 36.78 24.16 24.12
N PRO A 533 35.85 24.62 23.26
CA PRO A 533 34.83 25.57 23.70
C PRO A 533 33.93 24.94 24.77
N SER A 534 33.37 25.78 25.66
CA SER A 534 32.41 25.28 26.64
C SER A 534 31.12 24.84 25.92
N ALA A 535 30.49 23.76 26.37
CA ALA A 535 29.31 23.19 25.71
C ALA A 535 28.13 24.19 25.60
N LYS A 536 28.06 25.18 26.49
CA LYS A 536 27.04 26.24 26.46
C LYS A 536 27.26 27.26 25.34
N LEU A 537 28.48 27.46 24.85
CA LEU A 537 28.78 28.40 23.77
C LEU A 537 28.55 27.76 22.39
N MET A 538 28.83 26.47 22.22
CA MET A 538 28.60 25.76 20.95
C MET A 538 27.10 25.59 20.61
N ALA A 539 26.26 25.40 21.62
CA ALA A 539 24.84 25.09 21.43
C ALA A 539 23.95 26.32 21.15
N GLN A 540 24.48 27.55 21.21
CA GLN A 540 23.69 28.78 21.05
C GLN A 540 23.29 29.06 19.61
N ASN A 541 24.18 28.73 18.66
CA ASN A 541 23.99 29.09 17.27
C ASN A 541 23.33 27.96 16.46
N LEU A 542 23.59 26.69 16.82
CA LEU A 542 23.17 25.53 16.04
C LEU A 542 21.81 24.94 16.43
N LEU A 543 21.18 24.29 15.44
CA LEU A 543 19.97 23.51 15.64
C LEU A 543 20.23 22.27 16.50
N THR A 544 19.26 21.93 17.36
CA THR A 544 19.29 20.65 18.08
C THR A 544 19.05 19.48 17.13
N LYS A 545 19.50 18.27 17.51
CA LYS A 545 19.36 17.03 16.71
C LYS A 545 17.94 16.78 16.19
N ARG A 546 16.91 17.11 16.99
CA ARG A 546 15.49 16.98 16.59
C ARG A 546 15.08 18.04 15.57
N LYS A 547 15.40 19.31 15.82
CA LYS A 547 15.08 20.42 14.92
C LYS A 547 15.82 20.30 13.58
N ALA A 548 17.08 19.85 13.58
CA ALA A 548 17.86 19.60 12.37
C ALA A 548 17.25 18.49 11.49
N LEU A 549 16.74 17.41 12.11
CA LEU A 549 16.01 16.38 11.38
C LEU A 549 14.70 16.93 10.78
N GLN A 550 13.95 17.71 11.56
CA GLN A 550 12.72 18.34 11.10
C GLN A 550 12.97 19.26 9.90
N ARG A 551 14.01 20.12 9.98
CA ARG A 551 14.44 20.99 8.89
C ARG A 551 14.76 20.19 7.62
N SER A 552 15.54 19.12 7.74
CA SER A 552 15.89 18.24 6.61
C SER A 552 14.65 17.60 5.94
N VAL A 553 13.72 17.10 6.75
CA VAL A 553 12.45 16.51 6.25
C VAL A 553 11.60 17.58 5.55
N LEU A 554 11.50 18.78 6.12
CA LEU A 554 10.76 19.88 5.53
C LEU A 554 11.38 20.36 4.21
N MET A 555 12.71 20.44 4.11
CA MET A 555 13.38 20.78 2.83
C MET A 555 13.11 19.71 1.77
N GLN A 556 13.16 18.42 2.13
CA GLN A 556 12.84 17.34 1.20
C GLN A 556 11.36 17.39 0.77
N ARG A 557 10.45 17.68 1.70
CA ARG A 557 9.03 17.86 1.44
C ARG A 557 8.78 19.04 0.51
N LEU A 558 9.41 20.18 0.76
CA LEU A 558 9.30 21.37 -0.07
C LEU A 558 9.76 21.10 -1.51
N GLY A 559 10.92 20.45 -1.68
CA GLY A 559 11.40 20.07 -3.02
C GLY A 559 10.43 19.15 -3.76
N SER A 560 9.86 18.17 -3.05
CA SER A 560 8.86 17.26 -3.62
C SER A 560 7.57 18.01 -4.01
N LEU A 561 7.08 18.91 -3.14
CA LEU A 561 5.89 19.72 -3.42
C LEU A 561 6.09 20.67 -4.59
N LYS A 562 7.25 21.33 -4.70
CA LYS A 562 7.62 22.18 -5.83
C LYS A 562 7.67 21.38 -7.14
N PHE A 563 8.25 20.18 -7.12
CA PHE A 563 8.28 19.29 -8.28
C PHE A 563 6.87 18.94 -8.78
N PHE A 564 5.97 18.52 -7.88
CA PHE A 564 4.59 18.20 -8.26
C PHE A 564 3.80 19.43 -8.70
N ALA A 565 4.07 20.60 -8.13
CA ALA A 565 3.47 21.85 -8.57
C ALA A 565 3.94 22.24 -9.98
N TYR A 566 5.23 22.06 -10.29
CA TYR A 566 5.79 22.33 -11.62
C TYR A 566 5.25 21.37 -12.68
N GLN A 567 5.24 20.07 -12.40
CA GLN A 567 4.71 19.06 -13.32
C GLN A 567 3.26 19.35 -13.72
N ARG A 568 2.44 19.85 -12.78
CA ARG A 568 1.04 20.20 -13.01
C ARG A 568 0.81 21.58 -13.64
N LYS A 569 1.84 22.42 -13.74
CA LYS A 569 1.78 23.69 -14.50
C LYS A 569 2.19 23.51 -15.96
N SER A 570 2.94 22.45 -16.26
CA SER A 570 3.44 22.15 -17.61
C SER A 570 2.49 21.29 -18.44
N HIS A 571 1.42 20.79 -17.83
CA HIS A 571 0.26 20.17 -18.47
C HIS A 571 -0.90 21.15 -18.36
#